data_AF-A0A7X5QPI1-F1
#
_entry.id   AF-A0A7X5QPI1-F1
#
_cell.length_a   1.000
_cell.length_b   1.000
_cell.length_c   1.000
_cell.angle_alpha   90.00
_cell.angle_beta   90.00
_cell.angle_gamma   90.00
#
_symmetry.space_group_name_H-M   'P 1'
#
loop_
_entity.id
_entity.type
_entity.pdbx_description
1 polymer ?
#
loop_
_entity_poly.entity_id
_entity_poly.type
_entity_poly.pdbx_seq_one_letter_code
_entity_poly.pdbx_strand_id
1 'polypeptide(L)' 'MINNKRSKLPRRIEYTRTFAKSWERYNRGRRNMNDMIEVMKLIFSDKELPEKYLDHELKGAEWEGARELHVGGDFILKFQ' A
#
# COMPACT_ATOMS: atom_id res chain seq x y z
N MET A 1 9.49 -25.68 23.94
CA MET A 1 8.58 -25.13 22.90
C MET A 1 9.20 -25.44 21.55
N ILE A 2 8.55 -26.26 20.72
CA ILE A 2 9.08 -26.57 19.39
C ILE A 2 8.87 -25.32 18.53
N ASN A 3 9.96 -24.63 18.18
CA ASN A 3 9.91 -23.49 17.27
C ASN A 3 9.57 -24.03 15.87
N ASN A 4 8.30 -23.91 15.47
CA ASN A 4 7.86 -24.37 14.15
C ASN A 4 8.50 -23.47 13.08
N LYS A 5 9.46 -24.03 12.35
CA LYS A 5 10.24 -23.32 11.32
C LYS A 5 9.46 -23.04 10.03
N ARG A 6 8.22 -23.54 9.90
CA ARG A 6 7.41 -23.45 8.68
C ARG A 6 6.51 -22.21 8.71
N SER A 7 6.52 -21.43 7.63
CA SER A 7 5.63 -20.29 7.41
C SER A 7 4.68 -20.55 6.23
N LYS A 8 3.60 -19.77 6.15
CA LYS A 8 2.76 -19.70 4.94
C LYS A 8 3.52 -18.95 3.84
N LEU A 9 3.15 -19.20 2.58
CA LEU A 9 3.63 -18.40 1.45
C LEU A 9 3.25 -16.92 1.68
N PRO A 10 4.19 -15.97 1.53
CA PRO A 10 3.88 -14.55 1.63
C PRO A 10 2.85 -14.09 0.58
N ARG A 11 2.19 -12.97 0.84
CA ARG A 11 1.29 -12.34 -0.14
C ARG A 11 2.04 -12.03 -1.44
N ARG A 12 1.35 -12.06 -2.57
CA ARG A 12 1.91 -11.58 -3.84
C ARG A 12 1.80 -10.06 -3.87
N ILE A 13 2.83 -9.39 -4.37
CA ILE A 13 2.77 -7.96 -4.70
C ILE A 13 2.85 -7.83 -6.21
N GLU A 14 1.95 -7.03 -6.77
CA GLU A 14 1.98 -6.66 -8.17
C GLU A 14 1.90 -5.15 -8.33
N TYR A 15 2.60 -4.63 -9.33
CA TYR A 15 2.58 -3.22 -9.66
C TYR A 15 1.93 -3.04 -11.03
N THR A 16 0.86 -2.25 -11.09
CA THR A 16 0.27 -1.88 -12.36
C THR A 16 1.23 -0.97 -13.14
N ARG A 17 1.07 -0.93 -14.46
CA ARG A 17 1.82 0.02 -15.31
C ARG A 17 1.58 1.47 -14.89
N THR A 18 0.37 1.78 -14.42
CA THR A 18 0.01 3.10 -13.90
C THR A 18 0.74 3.41 -12.60
N PHE A 19 0.83 2.43 -11.68
CA PHE A 19 1.61 2.58 -10.45
C PHE A 19 3.08 2.86 -10.74
N ALA A 20 3.72 2.07 -11.62
CA ALA A 20 5.12 2.25 -11.97
C ALA A 20 5.41 3.65 -12.54
N LYS A 21 4.56 4.17 -13.44
CA LYS A 21 4.68 5.53 -13.97
C LYS A 21 4.52 6.60 -12.89
N SER A 22 3.55 6.44 -11.98
CA SER A 22 3.35 7.34 -10.86
C SER A 22 4.55 7.33 -9.91
N TRP A 23 5.11 6.14 -9.64
CA TRP A 23 6.31 5.98 -8.82
C TRP A 23 7.48 6.78 -9.37
N GLU A 24 7.81 6.60 -10.65
CA GLU A 24 8.88 7.36 -11.30
C GLU A 24 8.67 8.88 -11.23
N ARG A 25 7.44 9.33 -11.46
CA ARG A 25 7.07 10.74 -11.39
C ARG A 25 7.32 11.31 -9.99
N TYR A 26 6.84 10.62 -8.95
CA TYR A 26 6.99 11.10 -7.57
C TYR A 26 8.41 10.97 -7.05
N ASN A 27 9.18 9.96 -7.49
CA ASN A 27 10.57 9.77 -7.10
C ASN A 27 11.50 10.88 -7.63
N ARG A 28 11.09 11.62 -8.67
CA ARG A 28 11.78 12.83 -9.17
C ARG A 28 11.28 14.11 -8.52
N GLY A 29 10.28 14.03 -7.64
CA GLY A 29 9.60 15.16 -7.04
C GLY A 29 10.01 15.42 -5.59
N ARG A 30 9.24 16.31 -4.93
CA ARG A 30 9.45 16.73 -3.53
C ARG A 30 8.93 15.75 -2.47
N ARG A 31 8.26 14.66 -2.88
CA ARG A 31 7.64 13.72 -1.94
C ARG A 31 8.71 12.76 -1.41
N ASN A 32 8.67 12.48 -0.11
CA ASN A 32 9.51 11.44 0.46
C ASN A 32 8.93 10.06 0.13
N MET A 33 9.53 9.36 -0.83
CA MET A 33 9.06 8.04 -1.26
C MET A 33 9.27 6.95 -0.20
N ASN A 34 10.11 7.20 0.82
CA ASN A 34 10.26 6.25 1.93
C ASN A 34 8.98 6.13 2.75
N ASP A 35 8.20 7.21 2.89
CA ASP A 35 6.92 7.18 3.59
C ASP A 35 5.94 6.23 2.89
N MET A 36 5.96 6.21 1.55
CA MET A 36 5.16 5.28 0.75
C MET A 36 5.59 3.83 0.97
N ILE A 37 6.90 3.56 0.99
CA ILE A 37 7.43 2.21 1.27
C ILE A 37 7.01 1.73 2.66
N GLU A 38 7.07 2.58 3.69
CA GLU A 38 6.68 2.20 5.05
C GLU A 38 5.22 1.78 5.12
N VAL A 39 4.32 2.49 4.44
CA VAL A 39 2.91 2.10 4.36
C VAL A 39 2.74 0.79 3.60
N MET A 40 3.41 0.62 2.46
CA MET A 40 3.35 -0.62 1.68
C MET A 40 3.83 -1.85 2.49
N LYS A 41 4.83 -1.68 3.36
CA LYS A 41 5.29 -2.76 4.26
C LYS A 41 4.21 -3.18 5.25
N LEU A 42 3.42 -2.23 5.78
CA LEU A 42 2.30 -2.53 6.69
C LEU A 42 1.22 -3.34 5.96
N ILE A 43 0.82 -2.89 4.76
CA ILE A 43 -0.17 -3.58 3.92
C ILE A 43 0.30 -5.00 3.59
N PHE A 44 1.54 -5.14 3.12
CA PHE A 44 2.10 -6.43 2.75
C PHE A 44 2.14 -7.42 3.92
N SER A 45 2.45 -6.90 5.11
CA SER A 45 2.55 -7.69 6.34
C SER A 45 1.20 -7.95 7.00
N ASP A 46 0.09 -7.51 6.40
CA ASP A 46 -1.26 -7.58 6.97
C ASP A 46 -1.36 -6.97 8.37
N LYS A 47 -0.62 -5.88 8.58
CA LYS A 47 -0.64 -5.14 9.85
C LYS A 47 -1.73 -4.07 9.81
N GLU A 48 -2.27 -3.77 10.98
CA GLU A 48 -3.19 -2.66 11.15
C GLU A 48 -2.54 -1.35 10.69
N LEU A 49 -3.27 -0.61 9.84
CA LEU A 49 -2.85 0.68 9.34
C LEU A 49 -3.19 1.76 10.38
N PRO A 50 -2.23 2.61 10.78
CA PRO A 50 -2.50 3.77 11.60
C PRO A 50 -3.62 4.66 11.04
N GLU A 51 -4.52 5.13 11.88
CA GLU A 51 -5.68 5.97 11.49
C GLU A 51 -5.30 7.22 10.69
N LYS A 52 -4.10 7.76 10.91
CA LYS A 52 -3.57 8.91 10.16
C LYS A 52 -3.54 8.70 8.63
N TYR A 53 -3.51 7.44 8.18
CA TYR A 53 -3.54 7.11 6.77
C TYR A 53 -4.94 7.16 6.17
N LEU A 54 -6.00 7.32 6.97
CA LEU A 54 -7.38 7.45 6.50
C LEU A 54 -7.77 6.36 5.49
N ASP A 55 -7.33 5.12 5.74
CA ASP A 55 -7.58 3.98 4.87
C ASP A 55 -9.07 3.65 4.82
N HIS A 56 -9.62 3.57 3.60
CA HIS A 56 -11.03 3.33 3.38
C HIS A 56 -11.28 2.59 2.06
N GLU A 57 -12.41 1.88 1.99
CA GLU A 57 -12.86 1.23 0.76
C GLU A 57 -13.41 2.26 -0.22
N LEU A 58 -13.06 2.10 -1.49
CA LEU A 58 -13.60 2.90 -2.57
C LEU A 58 -15.04 2.46 -2.88
N LYS A 59 -15.88 3.44 -3.23
CA LYS A 59 -17.30 3.20 -3.56
C LYS A 59 -17.48 3.03 -5.07
N GLY A 60 -18.37 2.13 -5.47
CA GLY A 60 -18.71 1.87 -6.88
C GLY A 60 -18.38 0.44 -7.29
N ALA A 61 -19.15 -0.12 -8.24
CA ALA A 61 -18.97 -1.49 -8.68
C ALA A 61 -17.60 -1.73 -9.34
N GLU A 62 -17.05 -0.72 -10.01
CA GLU A 62 -15.72 -0.80 -10.61
C GLU A 62 -14.55 -0.76 -9.60
N TRP A 63 -14.83 -0.50 -8.32
CA TRP A 63 -13.85 -0.39 -7.25
C TRP A 63 -14.01 -1.48 -6.18
N GLU A 64 -14.76 -2.54 -6.47
CA GLU A 64 -14.97 -3.63 -5.51
C GLU A 64 -13.64 -4.24 -5.04
N GLY A 65 -13.43 -4.21 -3.73
CA GLY A 65 -12.19 -4.67 -3.08
C GLY A 65 -11.01 -3.69 -3.15
N ALA A 66 -11.15 -2.57 -3.86
CA ALA A 66 -10.12 -1.53 -3.89
C ALA A 66 -10.21 -0.61 -2.67
N ARG A 67 -9.05 -0.26 -2.13
CA ARG A 67 -8.89 0.65 -1.00
C ARG A 67 -8.05 1.85 -1.39
N GLU A 68 -8.26 2.94 -0.69
CA GLU A 68 -7.50 4.18 -0.81
C GLU A 68 -7.01 4.64 0.57
N LEU A 69 -5.76 5.10 0.63
CA LEU A 69 -5.19 5.73 1.83
C LEU A 69 -4.36 6.96 1.49
N HIS A 70 -4.16 7.82 2.49
CA HIS A 70 -3.44 9.08 2.43
C HIS A 70 -2.09 8.97 3.15
N VAL A 71 -1.00 8.96 2.40
CA VAL A 71 0.37 9.02 2.95
C VAL A 71 0.71 10.43 3.43
N GLY A 72 0.08 11.47 2.85
CA GLY A 72 0.20 12.84 3.33
C GLY A 72 -0.42 13.90 2.41
N GLY A 73 -1.47 14.58 2.89
CA GLY A 73 -2.30 15.46 2.06
C GLY A 73 -2.87 14.69 0.86
N ASP A 74 -2.73 15.24 -0.35
CA ASP A 74 -3.17 14.57 -1.59
C ASP A 74 -2.18 13.51 -2.12
N PHE A 75 -1.26 13.00 -1.28
CA PHE A 75 -0.39 11.90 -1.66
C PHE A 75 -1.03 10.58 -1.28
N ILE A 76 -1.66 9.94 -2.26
CA ILE A 76 -2.59 8.84 -2.06
C ILE A 76 -2.02 7.54 -2.64
N LEU A 77 -2.28 6.41 -1.96
CA LEU A 77 -2.06 5.06 -2.46
C LEU A 77 -3.40 4.37 -2.69
N LYS A 78 -3.59 3.79 -3.87
CA LYS A 78 -4.71 2.90 -4.20
C LYS A 78 -4.20 1.47 -4.35
N PHE A 79 -4.88 0.51 -3.74
CA PHE A 79 -4.46 -0.89 -3.70
C PHE A 79 -5.67 -1.84 -3.58
N GLN A 80 -5.43 -3.13 -3.79
CA GLN A 80 -6.38 -4.23 -3.65
C GLN A 80 -5.64 -5.47 -3.15
#